data_AF-A0A1N7IJY2-F1
#
_entry.id   AF-A0A1N7IJY2-F1
#
_cell.length_a   1.000
_cell.length_b   1.000
_cell.length_c   1.000
_cell.angle_alpha   90.00
_cell.angle_beta   90.00
_cell.angle_gamma   90.00
#
_symmetry.space_group_name_H-M   'P 1'
#
loop_
_entity.id
_entity.type
_entity.pdbx_description
1 polymer ?
#
loop_
_entity_poly.entity_id
_entity_poly.type
_entity_poly.pdbx_seq_one_letter_code
_entity_poly.pdbx_strand_id
1 'polypeptide(L)'
;MENNQDLTDLLALDLGVNILNRRPYAKEVFKWQDMDLLPHSSADTLLCEIFEWNGRNWRTTENNLIGFLFSGDLLNTVKEQLINTPKHPALIPDFEFTKDSMEEYGLSLPSLFNIGVNGNIKNAKSFSVRVNGVTKSRVTNIDSPGIEILRSYSQFTQDQSKTYRKNIKFNYLSTSLFYAESVEIFLEKESGVGLDVSFQTTNVEVDAKIDTDTKKHFVLKYSGNQAPFAAKFTKGKDFNIS
;
A
#
# COMPACT_ATOMS: atom_id res chain seq x y z
N MET A 1 5.43 -32.39 -18.71
CA MET A 1 5.54 -31.30 -17.71
C MET A 1 4.74 -31.69 -16.45
N GLU A 2 4.74 -32.97 -16.05
CA GLU A 2 3.87 -33.53 -15.00
C GLU A 2 4.54 -33.62 -13.61
N ASN A 3 5.87 -33.50 -13.53
CA ASN A 3 6.61 -33.93 -12.34
C ASN A 3 6.50 -33.00 -11.12
N ASN A 4 6.23 -31.70 -11.28
CA ASN A 4 6.19 -30.76 -10.14
C ASN A 4 4.86 -30.75 -9.39
N GLN A 5 3.74 -31.00 -10.07
CA GLN A 5 2.43 -30.97 -9.42
C GLN A 5 2.24 -32.20 -8.54
N ASP A 6 2.59 -33.39 -9.05
CA ASP A 6 2.51 -34.65 -8.28
C ASP A 6 3.42 -34.62 -7.03
N LEU A 7 4.62 -34.04 -7.14
CA LEU A 7 5.53 -33.83 -6.02
C LEU A 7 4.94 -32.86 -4.98
N THR A 8 4.28 -31.80 -5.45
CA THR A 8 3.64 -30.80 -4.58
C THR A 8 2.42 -31.38 -3.88
N ASP A 9 1.64 -32.22 -4.57
CA ASP A 9 0.44 -32.87 -4.04
C ASP A 9 0.80 -33.97 -3.03
N LEU A 10 1.89 -34.73 -3.27
CA LEU A 10 2.43 -35.68 -2.30
C LEU A 10 2.96 -34.96 -1.04
N LEU A 11 3.66 -33.85 -1.20
CA LEU A 11 4.15 -33.04 -0.07
C LEU A 11 2.99 -32.43 0.74
N ALA A 12 1.95 -31.94 0.05
CA ALA A 12 0.72 -31.44 0.63
C ALA A 12 0.01 -32.51 1.46
N LEU A 13 -0.07 -33.73 0.92
CA LEU A 13 -0.66 -34.89 1.59
C LEU A 13 0.14 -35.29 2.85
N ASP A 14 1.47 -35.41 2.75
CA ASP A 14 2.35 -35.78 3.88
C ASP A 14 2.33 -34.74 5.00
N LEU A 15 2.26 -33.46 4.66
CA LEU A 15 2.22 -32.35 5.61
C LEU A 15 0.80 -32.05 6.12
N GLY A 16 -0.23 -32.67 5.54
CA GLY A 16 -1.63 -32.37 5.87
C GLY A 16 -2.03 -30.92 5.56
N VAL A 17 -1.35 -30.26 4.62
CA VAL A 17 -1.59 -28.87 4.23
C VAL A 17 -1.95 -28.79 2.76
N ASN A 18 -2.78 -27.83 2.38
CA ASN A 18 -3.11 -27.62 0.98
C ASN A 18 -2.08 -26.67 0.35
N ILE A 19 -1.19 -27.17 -0.51
CA ILE A 19 -0.17 -26.35 -1.17
C ILE A 19 -0.76 -25.77 -2.44
N LEU A 20 -1.14 -24.49 -2.37
CA LEU A 20 -1.69 -23.76 -3.50
C LEU A 20 -0.54 -23.18 -4.34
N ASN A 21 -0.31 -23.76 -5.52
CA ASN A 21 0.63 -23.21 -6.51
C ASN A 21 -0.02 -22.05 -7.30
N ARG A 22 -0.32 -20.96 -6.58
CA ARG A 22 -0.83 -19.71 -7.16
C ARG A 22 -0.13 -18.53 -6.53
N ARG A 23 -0.23 -17.39 -7.20
CA ARG A 23 0.12 -16.11 -6.59
C ARG A 23 -0.79 -15.85 -5.37
N PRO A 24 -0.24 -15.42 -4.22
CA PRO A 24 -1.06 -15.09 -3.06
C PRO A 24 -2.00 -13.93 -3.38
N TYR A 25 -3.19 -13.95 -2.78
CA TYR A 25 -4.15 -12.86 -2.91
C TYR A 25 -3.77 -11.74 -1.95
N ALA A 26 -4.07 -10.50 -2.34
CA ALA A 26 -3.75 -9.32 -1.54
C ALA A 26 -4.23 -9.46 -0.08
N LYS A 27 -5.47 -9.92 0.15
CA LYS A 27 -6.02 -10.11 1.50
C LYS A 27 -5.16 -11.02 2.40
N GLU A 28 -4.50 -12.02 1.81
CA GLU A 28 -3.65 -12.98 2.52
C GLU A 28 -2.34 -12.31 2.92
N VAL A 29 -1.74 -11.56 1.99
CA VAL A 29 -0.53 -10.78 2.23
C VAL A 29 -0.77 -9.68 3.27
N PHE A 30 -1.89 -8.98 3.17
CA PHE A 30 -2.23 -7.86 4.05
C PHE A 30 -2.39 -8.32 5.48
N LYS A 31 -3.08 -9.44 5.69
CA LYS A 31 -3.19 -10.09 6.99
C LYS A 31 -1.84 -10.57 7.53
N TRP A 32 -1.00 -11.16 6.67
CA TRP A 32 0.31 -11.70 7.09
C TRP A 32 1.30 -10.60 7.49
N GLN A 33 1.31 -9.49 6.75
CA GLN A 33 2.25 -8.38 6.93
C GLN A 33 1.72 -7.28 7.85
N ASP A 34 0.47 -7.40 8.32
CA ASP A 34 -0.19 -6.41 9.17
C ASP A 34 -0.14 -5.02 8.51
N MET A 35 -0.64 -4.98 7.27
CA MET A 35 -0.76 -3.77 6.46
C MET A 35 -2.19 -3.58 5.98
N ASP A 36 -2.54 -2.33 5.73
CA ASP A 36 -3.85 -1.93 5.24
C ASP A 36 -3.72 -1.03 4.01
N LEU A 37 -4.73 -1.07 3.14
CA LEU A 37 -4.80 -0.20 1.98
C LEU A 37 -4.97 1.25 2.44
N LEU A 38 -4.23 2.15 1.79
CA LEU A 38 -4.46 3.56 1.97
C LEU A 38 -5.81 3.96 1.36
N PRO A 39 -6.51 4.95 1.94
CA PRO A 39 -7.80 5.41 1.41
C PRO A 39 -7.65 6.10 0.06
N HIS A 40 -6.48 6.66 -0.22
CA HIS A 40 -6.06 7.19 -1.51
C HIS A 40 -4.54 7.11 -1.58
N SER A 41 -4.00 7.03 -2.80
CA SER A 41 -2.56 7.02 -3.05
C SER A 41 -2.15 8.44 -3.41
N SER A 42 -1.25 9.02 -2.64
CA SER A 42 -0.74 10.36 -2.90
C SER A 42 0.77 10.42 -2.75
N ALA A 43 1.43 11.14 -3.65
CA ALA A 43 2.88 11.30 -3.64
C ALA A 43 3.37 12.15 -2.45
N ASP A 44 2.47 12.87 -1.78
CA ASP A 44 2.76 13.65 -0.57
C ASP A 44 2.40 12.90 0.73
N THR A 45 1.92 11.65 0.65
CA THR A 45 1.71 10.80 1.84
C THR A 45 3.06 10.51 2.49
N LEU A 46 3.19 10.90 3.76
CA LEU A 46 4.44 10.76 4.52
C LEU A 46 4.28 9.80 5.70
N LEU A 47 5.43 9.34 6.20
CA LEU A 47 5.49 8.63 7.47
C LEU A 47 4.99 9.53 8.60
N CYS A 48 4.39 8.91 9.61
CA CYS A 48 3.76 9.56 10.76
C CYS A 48 2.54 10.44 10.43
N GLU A 49 1.92 10.23 9.27
CA GLU A 49 0.65 10.84 8.92
C GLU A 49 -0.49 10.25 9.77
N ILE A 50 -1.44 11.10 10.14
CA ILE A 50 -2.51 10.78 11.09
C ILE A 50 -3.77 10.37 10.34
N PHE A 51 -4.26 9.18 10.65
CA PHE A 51 -5.46 8.60 10.09
C PHE A 51 -6.51 8.32 11.17
N GLU A 52 -7.77 8.42 10.76
CA GLU A 52 -8.93 8.05 11.55
C GLU A 52 -9.55 6.76 11.01
N TRP A 53 -9.90 5.84 11.91
CA TRP A 53 -10.67 4.64 11.57
C TRP A 53 -12.14 4.84 11.94
N ASN A 54 -13.03 4.81 10.95
CA ASN A 54 -14.48 4.98 11.18
C ASN A 54 -15.24 3.65 11.38
N GLY A 55 -14.53 2.51 11.47
CA GLY A 55 -15.13 1.18 11.56
C GLY A 55 -15.31 0.48 10.21
N ARG A 56 -15.15 1.19 9.08
CA ARG A 56 -15.25 0.63 7.73
C ARG A 56 -14.04 0.95 6.86
N ASN A 57 -13.61 2.21 6.87
CA ASN A 57 -12.53 2.72 6.03
C ASN A 57 -11.62 3.66 6.83
N TRP A 58 -10.38 3.77 6.35
CA TRP A 58 -9.44 4.79 6.78
C TRP A 58 -9.86 6.17 6.23
N ARG A 59 -9.64 7.21 7.02
CA ARG A 59 -9.81 8.60 6.60
C ARG A 59 -8.54 9.38 6.92
N THR A 60 -8.04 10.16 5.96
CA THR A 60 -6.95 11.10 6.24
C THR A 60 -7.47 12.24 7.11
N THR A 61 -6.66 12.65 8.08
CA THR A 61 -6.93 13.87 8.84
C THR A 61 -6.23 15.09 8.23
N GLU A 62 -5.45 14.90 7.15
CA GLU A 62 -4.54 15.90 6.56
C GLU A 62 -3.49 16.44 7.54
N ASN A 63 -3.36 15.81 8.72
CA ASN A 63 -2.38 16.16 9.72
C ASN A 63 -1.27 15.12 9.76
N ASN A 64 -0.07 15.58 10.07
CA ASN A 64 1.09 14.73 10.31
C ASN A 64 1.62 14.98 11.73
N LEU A 65 2.00 13.92 12.44
CA LEU A 65 2.59 14.00 13.78
C LEU A 65 3.74 15.00 13.83
N ILE A 66 4.58 15.05 12.80
CA ILE A 66 5.76 15.92 12.74
C ILE A 66 5.39 17.39 12.91
N GLY A 67 4.23 17.82 12.37
CA GLY A 67 3.74 19.19 12.53
C GLY A 67 3.33 19.56 13.96
N PHE A 68 3.08 18.57 14.83
CA PHE A 68 2.85 18.79 16.27
C PHE A 68 4.14 18.77 17.08
N LEU A 69 5.17 18.06 16.60
CA LEU A 69 6.42 17.83 17.33
C LEU A 69 7.48 18.89 17.04
N PHE A 70 7.47 19.46 15.84
CA PHE A 70 8.52 20.35 15.36
C PHE A 70 7.94 21.61 14.73
N SER A 71 8.72 22.69 14.73
CA SER A 71 8.37 23.97 14.11
C SER A 71 9.61 24.65 13.53
N GLY A 72 9.39 25.66 12.68
CA GLY A 72 10.48 26.40 12.04
C GLY A 72 11.38 25.52 11.17
N ASP A 73 12.68 25.80 11.17
CA ASP A 73 13.66 25.09 10.31
C ASP A 73 13.75 23.60 10.64
N LEU A 74 13.56 23.21 11.91
CA LEU A 74 13.62 21.81 12.32
C LEU A 74 12.48 20.98 11.70
N LEU A 75 11.28 21.58 11.54
CA LEU A 75 10.17 20.93 10.84
C LEU A 75 10.55 20.63 9.38
N ASN A 76 11.17 21.58 8.69
CA ASN A 76 11.58 21.40 7.30
C ASN A 76 12.65 20.31 7.17
N THR A 77 13.64 20.31 8.06
CA THR A 77 14.68 19.27 8.09
C THR A 77 14.08 17.87 8.30
N VAL A 78 13.21 17.68 9.30
CA VAL A 78 12.60 16.37 9.57
C VAL A 78 11.69 15.96 8.41
N LYS A 79 10.93 16.91 7.83
CA LYS A 79 10.10 16.65 6.65
C LYS A 79 10.93 16.15 5.46
N GLU A 80 12.05 16.81 5.16
CA GLU A 80 12.97 16.38 4.10
C GLU A 80 13.56 14.99 4.38
N GLN A 81 13.93 14.70 5.63
CA GLN A 81 14.41 13.37 6.01
C GLN A 81 13.33 12.29 5.83
N LEU A 82 12.06 12.59 6.15
CA LEU A 82 10.95 11.66 5.91
C LEU A 82 10.68 11.41 4.42
N ILE A 83 10.71 12.46 3.60
CA ILE A 83 10.57 12.35 2.14
C ILE A 83 11.67 11.43 1.56
N ASN A 84 12.89 11.58 2.07
CA ASN A 84 14.06 10.86 1.60
C ASN A 84 14.32 9.55 2.36
N THR A 85 13.38 9.08 3.18
CA THR A 85 13.57 7.82 3.93
C THR A 85 13.72 6.66 2.95
N PRO A 86 14.81 5.88 3.01
CA PRO A 86 15.10 4.82 2.05
C PRO A 86 13.96 3.79 1.93
N LYS A 87 13.74 3.32 0.71
CA LYS A 87 12.82 2.23 0.41
C LYS A 87 13.63 0.94 0.32
N HIS A 88 13.30 -0.04 1.14
CA HIS A 88 13.98 -1.35 1.17
C HIS A 88 13.03 -2.46 0.67
N PRO A 89 13.55 -3.54 0.07
CA PRO A 89 12.73 -4.71 -0.27
C PRO A 89 11.95 -5.20 0.96
N ALA A 90 10.63 -5.37 0.81
CA ALA A 90 9.76 -5.68 1.93
C ALA A 90 9.71 -7.17 2.29
N LEU A 91 10.38 -8.04 1.49
CA LEU A 91 10.30 -9.50 1.57
C LEU A 91 8.85 -10.03 1.48
N ILE A 92 8.03 -9.31 0.72
CA ILE A 92 6.65 -9.66 0.44
C ILE A 92 6.63 -10.33 -0.93
N PRO A 93 6.03 -11.52 -1.08
CA PRO A 93 5.88 -12.16 -2.38
C PRO A 93 5.00 -11.29 -3.26
N ASP A 94 5.26 -11.31 -4.56
CA ASP A 94 4.35 -10.71 -5.52
C ASP A 94 2.94 -11.29 -5.31
N PHE A 95 1.94 -10.42 -5.36
CA PHE A 95 0.57 -10.78 -5.02
C PHE A 95 -0.40 -10.20 -6.03
N GLU A 96 -1.67 -10.60 -5.96
CA GLU A 96 -2.68 -10.08 -6.87
C GLU A 96 -3.99 -9.71 -6.19
N PHE A 97 -4.60 -8.64 -6.71
CA PHE A 97 -6.00 -8.31 -6.50
C PHE A 97 -6.79 -8.96 -7.63
N THR A 98 -7.74 -9.81 -7.26
CA THR A 98 -8.71 -10.37 -8.20
C THR A 98 -9.91 -9.43 -8.35
N LYS A 99 -10.73 -9.64 -9.39
CA LYS A 99 -12.02 -8.98 -9.56
C LYS A 99 -12.84 -8.95 -8.25
N ASP A 100 -12.98 -10.10 -7.60
CA ASP A 100 -13.73 -10.21 -6.34
C ASP A 100 -13.13 -9.35 -5.23
N SER A 101 -11.79 -9.34 -5.13
CA SER A 101 -11.09 -8.47 -4.17
C SER A 101 -11.33 -6.99 -4.50
N MET A 102 -11.33 -6.62 -5.78
CA MET A 102 -11.60 -5.26 -6.21
C MET A 102 -13.05 -4.82 -5.94
N GLU A 103 -14.01 -5.75 -5.98
CA GLU A 103 -15.39 -5.46 -5.56
C GLU A 103 -15.50 -5.27 -4.05
N GLU A 104 -14.76 -6.06 -3.26
CA GLU A 104 -14.74 -6.01 -1.79
C GLU A 104 -14.10 -4.72 -1.25
N TYR A 105 -12.91 -4.38 -1.75
CA TYR A 105 -12.17 -3.17 -1.37
C TYR A 105 -12.69 -1.90 -2.07
N GLY A 106 -13.59 -2.06 -3.05
CA GLY A 106 -14.17 -0.96 -3.82
C GLY A 106 -13.31 -0.47 -4.98
N LEU A 107 -13.87 0.47 -5.75
CA LEU A 107 -13.30 0.99 -7.00
C LEU A 107 -11.99 1.78 -6.84
N SER A 108 -11.53 2.05 -5.60
CA SER A 108 -10.30 2.81 -5.35
C SER A 108 -9.02 2.01 -5.63
N LEU A 109 -9.08 0.68 -5.65
CA LEU A 109 -7.90 -0.17 -5.82
C LEU A 109 -7.10 0.12 -7.09
N PRO A 110 -7.71 0.15 -8.29
CA PRO A 110 -7.01 0.60 -9.49
C PRO A 110 -6.45 2.02 -9.33
N SER A 111 -7.23 2.94 -8.76
CA SER A 111 -6.78 4.33 -8.62
C SER A 111 -5.59 4.50 -7.66
N LEU A 112 -5.39 3.59 -6.69
CA LEU A 112 -4.20 3.58 -5.83
C LEU A 112 -2.89 3.40 -6.61
N PHE A 113 -2.98 2.83 -7.80
CA PHE A 113 -1.85 2.59 -8.69
C PHE A 113 -1.89 3.52 -9.91
N ASN A 114 -2.60 4.66 -9.82
CA ASN A 114 -2.81 5.58 -10.94
C ASN A 114 -3.50 4.92 -12.15
N ILE A 115 -4.32 3.90 -11.91
CA ILE A 115 -5.11 3.21 -12.92
C ILE A 115 -6.56 3.69 -12.86
N GLY A 116 -7.02 4.34 -13.92
CA GLY A 116 -8.43 4.66 -14.12
C GLY A 116 -9.15 3.51 -14.81
N VAL A 117 -10.21 2.99 -14.21
CA VAL A 117 -11.08 2.00 -14.86
C VAL A 117 -12.39 2.67 -15.27
N ASN A 118 -12.68 2.68 -16.57
CA ASN A 118 -13.91 3.23 -17.12
C ASN A 118 -14.90 2.10 -17.37
N GLY A 119 -16.07 2.14 -16.72
CA GLY A 119 -17.11 1.12 -16.83
C GLY A 119 -17.25 0.26 -15.57
N ASN A 120 -18.16 -0.72 -15.62
CA ASN A 120 -18.44 -1.57 -14.46
C ASN A 120 -17.56 -2.83 -14.48
N ILE A 121 -16.63 -2.93 -13.51
CA ILE A 121 -15.73 -4.08 -13.33
C ILE A 121 -16.51 -5.41 -13.21
N LYS A 122 -17.76 -5.38 -12.70
CA LYS A 122 -18.62 -6.56 -12.61
C LYS A 122 -18.87 -7.23 -13.96
N ASN A 123 -18.79 -6.48 -15.04
CA ASN A 123 -19.00 -6.97 -16.40
C ASN A 123 -17.71 -7.52 -17.04
N ALA A 124 -16.56 -7.40 -16.38
CA ALA A 124 -15.34 -8.09 -16.80
C ALA A 124 -15.53 -9.59 -16.69
N LYS A 125 -15.05 -10.34 -17.69
CA LYS A 125 -14.92 -11.80 -17.58
C LYS A 125 -13.81 -12.15 -16.58
N SER A 126 -12.68 -11.47 -16.67
CA SER A 126 -11.63 -11.52 -15.66
C SER A 126 -10.97 -10.15 -15.52
N PHE A 127 -10.61 -9.79 -14.29
CA PHE A 127 -9.81 -8.61 -14.01
C PHE A 127 -8.84 -8.94 -12.87
N SER A 128 -7.55 -8.71 -13.08
CA SER A 128 -6.52 -8.91 -12.07
C SER A 128 -5.51 -7.77 -12.12
N VAL A 129 -5.15 -7.26 -10.93
CA VAL A 129 -4.09 -6.29 -10.74
C VAL A 129 -3.02 -6.97 -9.90
N ARG A 130 -1.87 -7.22 -10.51
CA ARG A 130 -0.74 -7.89 -9.90
C ARG A 130 0.27 -6.88 -9.41
N VAL A 131 0.65 -6.95 -8.14
CA VAL A 131 1.65 -6.10 -7.54
C VAL A 131 2.95 -6.86 -7.45
N ASN A 132 4.02 -6.29 -8.01
CA ASN A 132 5.35 -6.90 -8.04
C ASN A 132 6.39 -6.01 -7.37
N GLY A 133 7.38 -6.64 -6.72
CA GLY A 133 8.54 -5.94 -6.17
C GLY A 133 8.14 -4.92 -5.10
N VAL A 134 7.59 -5.40 -3.99
CA VAL A 134 7.13 -4.50 -2.92
C VAL A 134 8.34 -3.98 -2.16
N THR A 135 8.44 -2.65 -2.07
CA THR A 135 9.38 -1.98 -1.18
C THR A 135 8.65 -1.34 -0.01
N LYS A 136 9.36 -1.17 1.10
CA LYS A 136 8.85 -0.57 2.33
C LYS A 136 9.79 0.53 2.79
N SER A 137 9.22 1.68 3.11
CA SER A 137 9.88 2.72 3.88
C SER A 137 9.35 2.68 5.31
N ARG A 138 10.24 2.83 6.30
CA ARG A 138 9.87 2.91 7.72
C ARG A 138 10.81 3.83 8.45
N VAL A 139 10.30 4.46 9.50
CA VAL A 139 11.16 5.13 10.49
C VAL A 139 11.57 4.09 11.53
N THR A 140 12.85 4.08 11.92
CA THR A 140 13.38 3.23 13.00
C THR A 140 13.92 4.10 14.14
N ASN A 141 13.96 3.59 15.35
CA ASN A 141 14.49 4.29 16.52
C ASN A 141 16.03 4.22 16.65
N ILE A 142 16.72 3.73 15.62
CA ILE A 142 18.17 3.55 15.63
C ILE A 142 18.88 4.79 15.07
N ASP A 143 18.23 5.49 14.12
CA ASP A 143 18.82 6.61 13.39
C ASP A 143 17.84 7.79 13.29
N SER A 144 18.35 8.94 12.84
CA SER A 144 17.54 10.10 12.47
C SER A 144 16.65 9.79 11.25
N PRO A 145 15.40 10.29 11.18
CA PRO A 145 14.71 11.15 12.15
C PRO A 145 14.05 10.40 13.32
N GLY A 146 14.09 9.08 13.37
CA GLY A 146 13.24 8.32 14.30
C GLY A 146 13.54 8.52 15.77
N ILE A 147 14.81 8.63 16.16
CA ILE A 147 15.20 8.97 17.53
C ILE A 147 14.63 10.34 17.93
N GLU A 148 14.75 11.33 17.04
CA GLU A 148 14.31 12.70 17.29
C GLU A 148 12.78 12.75 17.43
N ILE A 149 12.07 12.07 16.54
CA ILE A 149 10.61 11.93 16.58
C ILE A 149 10.17 11.30 17.91
N LEU A 150 10.79 10.20 18.33
CA LEU A 150 10.44 9.54 19.59
C LEU A 150 10.67 10.41 20.82
N ARG A 151 11.82 11.09 20.88
CA ARG A 151 12.16 11.98 21.98
C ARG A 151 11.17 13.14 22.07
N SER A 152 10.93 13.83 20.95
CA SER A 152 9.96 14.93 20.87
C SER A 152 8.54 14.45 21.17
N TYR A 153 8.18 13.25 20.72
CA TYR A 153 6.88 12.65 20.99
C TYR A 153 6.66 12.43 22.48
N SER A 154 7.64 11.82 23.17
CA SER A 154 7.57 11.59 24.62
C SER A 154 7.35 12.89 25.38
N GLN A 155 8.13 13.93 25.07
CA GLN A 155 7.99 15.26 25.67
C GLN A 155 6.61 15.87 25.38
N PHE A 156 6.16 15.80 24.12
CA PHE A 156 4.86 16.33 23.70
C PHE A 156 3.68 15.70 24.44
N THR A 157 3.72 14.39 24.72
CA THR A 157 2.63 13.72 25.45
C THR A 157 2.44 14.26 26.87
N GLN A 158 3.52 14.77 27.48
CA GLN A 158 3.52 15.35 28.82
C GLN A 158 3.11 16.82 28.76
N ASP A 159 3.80 17.62 27.94
CA ASP A 159 3.65 19.09 27.90
C ASP A 159 2.34 19.53 27.24
N GLN A 160 1.93 18.83 26.18
CA GLN A 160 0.78 19.19 25.35
C GLN A 160 -0.34 18.14 25.44
N SER A 161 -0.56 17.64 26.66
CA SER A 161 -1.46 16.50 26.93
C SER A 161 -2.90 16.66 26.38
N LYS A 162 -3.45 17.88 26.35
CA LYS A 162 -4.77 18.16 25.77
C LYS A 162 -4.77 17.96 24.25
N THR A 163 -3.82 18.58 23.55
CA THR A 163 -3.64 18.47 22.10
C THR A 163 -3.35 17.03 21.70
N TYR A 164 -2.48 16.35 22.43
CA TYR A 164 -2.18 14.94 22.26
C TYR A 164 -3.44 14.06 22.33
N ARG A 165 -4.26 14.21 23.38
CA ARG A 165 -5.50 13.42 23.54
C ARG A 165 -6.50 13.69 22.43
N LYS A 166 -6.59 14.94 21.95
CA LYS A 166 -7.54 15.35 20.92
C LYS A 166 -7.17 14.83 19.53
N ASN A 167 -5.90 14.92 19.15
CA ASN A 167 -5.49 14.74 17.76
C ASN A 167 -4.72 13.44 17.49
N ILE A 168 -4.13 12.81 18.51
CA ILE A 168 -3.13 11.74 18.30
C ILE A 168 -3.49 10.47 19.06
N LYS A 169 -3.76 10.55 20.37
CA LYS A 169 -3.91 9.39 21.27
C LYS A 169 -4.85 8.29 20.72
N PHE A 170 -5.98 8.71 20.16
CA PHE A 170 -7.03 7.80 19.69
C PHE A 170 -7.00 7.56 18.19
N ASN A 171 -6.19 8.32 17.45
CA ASN A 171 -5.98 8.19 16.02
C ASN A 171 -4.83 7.23 15.72
N TYR A 172 -4.61 6.96 14.44
CA TYR A 172 -3.60 6.04 13.94
C TYR A 172 -2.51 6.79 13.18
N LEU A 173 -1.29 6.25 13.23
CA LEU A 173 -0.10 6.82 12.62
C LEU A 173 0.48 5.84 11.61
N SER A 174 0.84 6.31 10.42
CA SER A 174 1.59 5.51 9.45
C SER A 174 3.03 5.29 9.94
N THR A 175 3.37 4.06 10.31
CA THR A 175 4.73 3.70 10.77
C THR A 175 5.57 3.08 9.66
N SER A 176 4.92 2.56 8.63
CA SER A 176 5.57 2.09 7.41
C SER A 176 4.67 2.39 6.22
N LEU A 177 5.30 2.69 5.09
CA LEU A 177 4.64 2.90 3.81
C LEU A 177 5.14 1.85 2.82
N PHE A 178 4.23 1.29 2.05
CA PHE A 178 4.51 0.24 1.07
C PHE A 178 4.31 0.77 -0.35
N TYR A 179 5.26 0.43 -1.22
CA TYR A 179 5.33 0.89 -2.61
C TYR A 179 5.49 -0.31 -3.53
N ALA A 180 4.96 -0.19 -4.74
CA ALA A 180 5.10 -1.21 -5.78
C ALA A 180 6.15 -0.76 -6.78
N GLU A 181 7.13 -1.61 -7.08
CA GLU A 181 8.07 -1.36 -8.18
C GLU A 181 7.35 -1.43 -9.53
N SER A 182 6.47 -2.42 -9.70
CA SER A 182 5.62 -2.52 -10.88
C SER A 182 4.27 -3.14 -10.57
N VAL A 183 3.32 -2.84 -11.45
CA VAL A 183 1.97 -3.39 -11.41
C VAL A 183 1.62 -3.92 -12.79
N GLU A 184 1.13 -5.15 -12.87
CA GLU A 184 0.59 -5.71 -14.11
C GLU A 184 -0.92 -5.76 -14.04
N ILE A 185 -1.55 -5.51 -15.18
CA ILE A 185 -3.00 -5.39 -15.27
C ILE A 185 -3.47 -6.33 -16.34
N PHE A 186 -4.35 -7.25 -15.97
CA PHE A 186 -4.97 -8.22 -16.85
C PHE A 186 -6.46 -7.92 -16.89
N LEU A 187 -6.97 -7.57 -18.05
CA LEU A 187 -8.40 -7.40 -18.29
C LEU A 187 -8.84 -8.31 -19.43
N GLU A 188 -9.85 -9.13 -19.18
CA GLU A 188 -10.60 -9.85 -20.22
C GLU A 188 -12.08 -9.47 -20.12
N LYS A 189 -12.67 -9.09 -21.25
CA LYS A 189 -14.09 -8.74 -21.37
C LYS A 189 -14.70 -9.33 -22.62
N GLU A 190 -16.02 -9.47 -22.61
CA GLU A 190 -16.77 -9.85 -23.79
C GLU A 190 -16.84 -8.68 -24.80
N SER A 191 -17.05 -9.01 -26.07
CA SER A 191 -17.26 -7.99 -27.11
C SER A 191 -18.50 -7.15 -26.80
N GLY A 192 -18.42 -5.83 -27.01
CA GLY A 192 -19.49 -4.89 -26.70
C GLY A 192 -19.58 -4.44 -25.23
N VAL A 193 -18.77 -5.01 -24.32
CA VAL A 193 -18.66 -4.50 -22.94
C VAL A 193 -17.82 -3.23 -22.93
N GLY A 194 -18.43 -2.11 -22.52
CA GLY A 194 -17.77 -0.81 -22.34
C GLY A 194 -16.95 -0.74 -21.05
N LEU A 195 -15.93 -1.57 -20.94
CA LEU A 195 -14.97 -1.58 -19.84
C LEU A 195 -13.57 -1.30 -20.39
N ASP A 196 -12.91 -0.26 -19.92
CA ASP A 196 -11.58 0.12 -20.39
C ASP A 196 -10.68 0.55 -19.23
N VAL A 197 -9.37 0.52 -19.46
CA VAL A 197 -8.34 0.89 -18.50
C VAL A 197 -7.52 2.03 -19.05
N SER A 198 -7.27 3.03 -18.22
CA SER A 198 -6.47 4.22 -18.51
C SER A 198 -5.45 4.43 -17.41
N PHE A 199 -4.36 5.14 -17.72
CA PHE A 199 -3.25 5.35 -16.79
C PHE A 199 -2.82 6.80 -16.80
N GLN A 200 -2.38 7.30 -15.66
CA GLN A 200 -1.57 8.52 -15.64
C GLN A 200 -0.13 8.15 -15.95
N THR A 201 0.48 8.85 -16.90
CA THR A 201 1.84 8.55 -17.40
C THR A 201 2.94 9.32 -16.66
N THR A 202 2.59 10.18 -15.71
CA THR A 202 3.60 10.97 -14.98
C THR A 202 4.40 10.03 -14.08
N ASN A 203 5.70 9.89 -14.36
CA ASN A 203 6.62 8.99 -13.66
C ASN A 203 6.29 7.49 -13.75
N VAL A 204 5.47 7.08 -14.72
CA VAL A 204 5.10 5.67 -14.97
C VAL A 204 5.43 5.28 -16.40
N GLU A 205 6.29 4.27 -16.57
CA GLU A 205 6.52 3.62 -17.85
C GLU A 205 5.44 2.56 -18.08
N VAL A 206 4.74 2.62 -19.22
CA VAL A 206 3.66 1.69 -19.57
C VAL A 206 4.09 0.82 -20.75
N ASP A 207 4.12 -0.49 -20.53
CA ASP A 207 4.44 -1.51 -21.54
C ASP A 207 3.19 -2.34 -21.84
N ALA A 208 2.60 -2.11 -23.01
CA ALA A 208 1.40 -2.83 -23.46
C ALA A 208 1.80 -4.15 -24.13
N LYS A 209 1.63 -5.26 -23.41
CA LYS A 209 1.89 -6.61 -23.93
C LYS A 209 0.76 -7.11 -24.83
N ILE A 210 -0.48 -6.78 -24.46
CA ILE A 210 -1.68 -7.10 -25.23
C ILE A 210 -2.61 -5.90 -25.09
N ASP A 211 -3.09 -5.34 -26.20
CA ASP A 211 -4.11 -4.30 -26.19
C ASP A 211 -5.06 -4.54 -27.35
N THR A 212 -6.10 -5.31 -27.07
CA THR A 212 -7.18 -5.63 -28.00
C THR A 212 -8.51 -5.22 -27.37
N ASP A 213 -9.57 -5.18 -28.19
CA ASP A 213 -10.91 -4.82 -27.71
C ASP A 213 -11.46 -5.72 -26.61
N THR A 214 -10.94 -6.94 -26.45
CA THR A 214 -11.46 -7.93 -25.48
C THR A 214 -10.43 -8.35 -24.44
N LYS A 215 -9.13 -8.17 -24.72
CA LYS A 215 -8.03 -8.56 -23.84
C LYS A 215 -7.01 -7.43 -23.75
N LYS A 216 -6.69 -7.06 -22.52
CA LYS A 216 -5.63 -6.10 -22.21
C LYS A 216 -4.66 -6.68 -21.20
N HIS A 217 -3.38 -6.46 -21.46
CA HIS A 217 -2.27 -6.77 -20.57
C HIS A 217 -1.29 -5.61 -20.60
N PHE A 218 -1.25 -4.84 -19.52
CA PHE A 218 -0.32 -3.73 -19.35
C PHE A 218 0.62 -3.99 -18.18
N VAL A 219 1.87 -3.56 -18.32
CA VAL A 219 2.86 -3.53 -17.25
C VAL A 219 3.21 -2.08 -16.97
N LEU A 220 2.94 -1.63 -15.75
CA LEU A 220 3.25 -0.29 -15.28
C LEU A 220 4.48 -0.38 -14.39
N LYS A 221 5.57 0.29 -14.76
CA LYS A 221 6.77 0.41 -13.94
C LYS A 221 6.87 1.83 -13.39
N TYR A 222 6.96 1.95 -12.08
CA TYR A 222 6.97 3.25 -11.43
C TYR A 222 8.41 3.72 -11.23
N SER A 223 8.69 4.97 -11.60
CA SER A 223 9.99 5.63 -11.42
C SER A 223 9.83 6.89 -10.56
N GLY A 224 10.90 7.40 -9.96
CA GLY A 224 10.83 8.65 -9.18
C GLY A 224 10.03 8.55 -7.87
N ASN A 225 9.28 9.62 -7.52
CA ASN A 225 8.55 9.69 -6.25
C ASN A 225 7.22 8.92 -6.35
N GLN A 226 7.29 7.63 -6.05
CA GLN A 226 6.15 6.72 -6.06
C GLN A 226 5.19 7.02 -4.90
N ALA A 227 3.89 7.02 -5.17
CA ALA A 227 2.88 7.10 -4.13
C ALA A 227 2.71 5.72 -3.45
N PRO A 228 2.62 5.68 -2.11
CA PRO A 228 2.40 4.43 -1.39
C PRO A 228 0.97 3.92 -1.63
N PHE A 229 0.81 2.60 -1.76
CA PHE A 229 -0.52 1.98 -1.93
C PHE A 229 -1.08 1.45 -0.60
N ALA A 230 -0.22 1.14 0.36
CA ALA A 230 -0.58 0.61 1.66
C ALA A 230 0.32 1.17 2.75
N ALA A 231 -0.16 1.06 3.99
CA ALA A 231 0.59 1.47 5.16
C ALA A 231 0.43 0.46 6.30
N LYS A 232 1.40 0.47 7.20
CA LYS A 232 1.22 -0.12 8.54
C LYS A 232 0.81 0.98 9.49
N PHE A 233 -0.29 0.75 10.21
CA PHE A 233 -0.83 1.70 11.17
C PHE A 233 -0.52 1.27 12.59
N THR A 234 -0.15 2.23 13.44
CA THR A 234 -0.16 2.02 14.89
C THR A 234 -1.04 3.07 15.54
N LYS A 235 -1.67 2.73 16.66
CA LYS A 235 -2.48 3.71 17.39
C LYS A 235 -1.53 4.72 18.06
N GLY A 236 -1.90 6.00 18.10
CA GLY A 236 -1.05 7.04 18.67
C GLY A 236 -0.62 6.72 20.10
N LYS A 237 -1.54 6.24 20.95
CA LYS A 237 -1.20 5.83 22.32
C LYS A 237 -0.14 4.72 22.41
N ASP A 238 -0.03 3.89 21.37
CA ASP A 238 0.86 2.74 21.25
C ASP A 238 2.03 3.07 20.30
N PHE A 239 2.19 4.35 19.93
CA PHE A 239 3.26 4.79 19.05
C PHE A 239 4.60 4.65 19.75
N ASN A 240 5.27 3.57 19.40
CA ASN A 240 6.64 3.30 19.72
C ASN A 240 7.32 2.92 18.41
N ILE A 241 8.41 3.61 18.09
CA ILE A 241 9.26 3.25 16.96
C ILE A 241 10.20 2.20 17.53
N SER A 242 10.06 0.95 17.11
CA SER A 242 10.87 -0.20 17.52
C SER A 242 11.60 -0.80 16.34
#